data_AF-A0A8C2ZFD9-F1
#
_entry.id   AF-A0A8C2ZFD9-F1
#
_cell.length_a   1.000
_cell.length_b   1.000
_cell.length_c   1.000
_cell.angle_alpha   90.00
_cell.angle_beta   90.00
_cell.angle_gamma   90.00
#
_symmetry.space_group_name_H-M   'P 1'
#
loop_
_entity.id
_entity.type
_entity.pdbx_description
1 polymer ?
#
loop_
_entity_poly.entity_id
_entity_poly.type
_entity_poly.pdbx_seq_one_letter_code
_entity_poly.pdbx_strand_id
1 'polypeptide(L)'
;GFHYTSQHAKLPTHSSSVCVDKGGVFVSRPEASVFLHRTRRANFLFEELRRGDLERECREEKCSYEEAKEIFTLHQQLEDFWRLYTGVDHCLSSPCKNGATCTRHFDTYVCKCPPRFHGSHCDKARPASLGCRYRNGGCEHFCKPLPNRSHVCFCAPGYRLHRDGSFCLPEEPVACGRPQIHFAPRVVNGENCPKGHCPWQALLTEGNDFFCGAVVLSDHWVLTAAHCVWKKNASVFNITVGDHDLSKDDQTEQKRRVVKVLIHHGYNQTSWDSDLALLKLHRPVKLGPYVVPICLSARNSTFSRTLATIRQSTVSGWGRQSLFGSTAKILQRLTLPRVPLQECRLHTRLNITRNMLCAGLKSGGRDACKGDSGGPLVTRYKKTWFLTGVVSWGKGCATENMYGVYTKVSNFLGWIEDMMSTV
;
A
#
# COMPACT_ATOMS: atom_id res chain seq x y z
N GLY A 1 69.38 -25.11 -2.52
CA GLY A 1 68.46 -25.66 -1.50
C GLY A 1 67.34 -24.66 -1.29
N PHE A 2 66.07 -25.01 -1.20
CA PHE A 2 65.42 -26.29 -0.92
C PHE A 2 64.14 -26.41 -1.75
N HIS A 3 63.87 -27.63 -2.23
CA HIS A 3 62.57 -28.14 -2.67
C HIS A 3 61.62 -28.35 -1.47
N TYR A 4 60.30 -28.30 -1.71
CA TYR A 4 59.24 -29.28 -1.35
C TYR A 4 57.87 -28.58 -1.31
N THR A 5 56.99 -28.80 -2.30
CA THR A 5 55.88 -29.78 -2.43
C THR A 5 54.50 -29.23 -2.07
N SER A 6 53.59 -29.30 -3.04
CA SER A 6 52.14 -29.22 -2.81
C SER A 6 51.67 -30.48 -2.09
N GLN A 7 50.86 -30.31 -1.05
CA GLN A 7 50.10 -31.40 -0.44
C GLN A 7 48.61 -31.14 -0.66
N HIS A 8 48.01 -32.03 -1.44
CA HIS A 8 46.57 -32.26 -1.49
C HIS A 8 46.10 -32.79 -0.13
N ALA A 9 45.32 -32.00 0.61
CA ALA A 9 44.58 -32.49 1.75
C ALA A 9 43.26 -33.12 1.27
N LYS A 10 43.24 -34.47 1.20
CA LYS A 10 42.02 -35.28 1.19
C LYS A 10 41.38 -35.21 2.58
N LEU A 11 40.15 -34.71 2.66
CA LEU A 11 39.31 -34.85 3.85
C LEU A 11 38.57 -36.20 3.82
N PRO A 12 38.45 -36.89 4.97
CA PRO A 12 37.97 -38.27 5.03
C PRO A 12 36.44 -38.35 4.91
N THR A 13 35.98 -39.35 4.16
CA THR A 13 34.59 -39.80 4.10
C THR A 13 34.18 -40.40 5.43
N HIS A 14 33.47 -39.62 6.25
CA HIS A 14 32.74 -40.15 7.40
C HIS A 14 31.42 -40.78 6.94
N SER A 15 31.43 -42.11 6.85
CA SER A 15 30.25 -42.95 6.92
C SER A 15 29.54 -42.68 8.26
N SER A 16 28.50 -41.87 8.25
CA SER A 16 27.56 -41.77 9.36
C SER A 16 26.46 -42.81 9.13
N SER A 17 26.52 -43.86 9.93
CA SER A 17 25.48 -44.87 10.06
C SER A 17 24.15 -44.18 10.37
N VAL A 18 23.18 -44.38 9.49
CA VAL A 18 21.78 -44.04 9.71
C VAL A 18 21.30 -44.85 10.91
N CYS A 19 21.16 -44.22 12.08
CA CYS A 19 20.31 -44.74 13.14
C CYS A 19 18.87 -44.65 12.62
N VAL A 20 18.35 -45.75 12.10
CA VAL A 20 16.92 -45.92 11.86
C VAL A 20 16.29 -46.04 13.24
N ASP A 21 15.68 -44.97 13.71
CA ASP A 21 14.79 -45.00 14.88
C ASP A 21 13.51 -45.78 14.50
N LYS A 22 13.61 -47.11 14.53
CA LYS A 22 12.46 -48.02 14.55
C LYS A 22 11.93 -48.02 15.98
N GLY A 23 11.08 -47.06 16.33
CA GLY A 23 10.58 -47.00 17.70
C GLY A 23 9.63 -45.85 18.03
N GLY A 24 8.77 -45.44 17.11
CA GLY A 24 7.63 -44.60 17.49
C GLY A 24 6.68 -45.39 18.40
N VAL A 25 6.68 -45.11 19.70
CA VAL A 25 5.77 -45.70 20.71
C VAL A 25 4.31 -45.22 20.53
N PHE A 26 4.04 -44.36 19.55
CA PHE A 26 2.71 -43.83 19.25
C PHE A 26 2.36 -43.96 17.77
N VAL A 27 1.25 -44.64 17.49
CA VAL A 27 0.62 -44.79 16.17
C VAL A 27 -0.23 -43.55 15.87
N SER A 28 -0.25 -43.08 14.63
CA SER A 28 -1.09 -41.95 14.24
C SER A 28 -2.58 -42.33 14.28
N ARG A 29 -3.46 -41.39 14.65
CA ARG A 29 -4.91 -41.64 14.87
C ARG A 29 -5.61 -42.41 13.72
N PRO A 30 -5.30 -42.18 12.43
CA PRO A 30 -5.88 -42.94 11.31
C PRO A 30 -5.36 -44.38 11.19
N GLU A 31 -4.10 -44.64 11.56
CA GLU A 31 -3.49 -45.97 11.50
C GLU A 31 -3.98 -46.85 12.66
N ALA A 32 -4.31 -46.25 13.81
CA ALA A 32 -4.90 -46.96 14.95
C ALA A 32 -6.34 -47.44 14.68
N SER A 33 -7.10 -46.73 13.83
CA SER A 33 -8.48 -47.10 13.49
C SER A 33 -8.62 -48.32 12.58
N VAL A 34 -7.56 -48.77 11.92
CA VAL A 34 -7.58 -49.96 11.05
C VAL A 34 -7.41 -51.25 11.86
N PHE A 35 -6.78 -51.20 13.04
CA PHE A 35 -6.57 -52.36 13.92
C PHE A 35 -7.57 -52.47 15.07
N LEU A 36 -8.25 -51.38 15.43
CA LEU A 36 -9.29 -51.37 16.44
C LEU A 36 -10.67 -51.39 15.77
N HIS A 37 -11.20 -52.59 15.52
CA HIS A 37 -12.66 -52.73 15.53
C HIS A 37 -13.12 -52.52 16.97
N ARG A 38 -13.48 -51.27 17.32
CA ARG A 38 -14.14 -50.96 18.59
C ARG A 38 -15.53 -51.60 18.52
N THR A 39 -15.66 -52.81 19.04
CA THR A 39 -16.96 -53.32 19.48
C THR A 39 -17.50 -52.34 20.51
N ARG A 40 -18.79 -51.98 20.39
CA ARG A 40 -19.52 -51.15 21.37
C ARG A 40 -19.17 -51.69 22.76
N ARG A 41 -18.56 -50.89 23.65
CA ARG A 41 -18.18 -51.42 24.97
C ARG A 41 -19.41 -51.68 25.84
N ALA A 42 -20.57 -51.14 25.45
CA ALA A 42 -21.80 -51.27 26.18
C ALA A 42 -22.98 -51.59 25.24
N ASN A 43 -23.49 -52.81 25.35
CA ASN A 43 -24.93 -53.02 25.36
C ASN A 43 -25.28 -53.32 26.82
N PHE A 44 -25.05 -52.36 27.73
CA PHE A 44 -25.47 -52.52 29.12
C PHE A 44 -26.87 -51.92 29.25
N LEU A 45 -27.80 -52.72 29.80
CA LEU A 45 -29.25 -52.53 29.91
C LEU A 45 -29.75 -51.18 30.51
N PHE A 46 -28.86 -50.24 30.84
CA PHE A 46 -29.13 -48.99 31.55
C PHE A 46 -28.32 -47.77 31.04
N GLU A 47 -27.68 -47.86 29.88
CA GLU A 47 -26.87 -46.76 29.33
C GLU A 47 -27.71 -45.50 29.04
N GLU A 48 -28.97 -45.67 28.61
CA GLU A 48 -29.97 -44.60 28.43
C GLU A 48 -30.34 -43.86 29.74
N LEU A 49 -29.93 -44.37 30.91
CA LEU A 49 -30.17 -43.70 32.19
C LEU A 49 -29.07 -42.69 32.54
N ARG A 50 -27.96 -42.67 31.78
CA ARG A 50 -26.85 -41.73 31.97
C ARG A 50 -27.10 -40.46 31.16
N ARG A 51 -26.68 -39.32 31.70
CA ARG A 51 -26.70 -38.05 30.97
C ARG A 51 -25.78 -38.15 29.75
N GLY A 52 -26.27 -37.71 28.58
CA GLY A 52 -25.52 -37.69 27.32
C GLY A 52 -24.15 -37.00 27.45
N ASP A 53 -23.13 -37.60 26.87
CA ASP A 53 -21.75 -37.10 26.88
C ASP A 53 -21.10 -37.21 25.49
N LEU A 54 -20.63 -36.07 24.97
CA LEU A 54 -20.10 -35.97 23.61
C LEU A 54 -18.86 -36.84 23.37
N GLU A 55 -17.96 -36.93 24.36
CA GLU A 55 -16.73 -37.69 24.19
C GLU A 55 -17.05 -39.18 24.21
N ARG A 56 -17.86 -39.63 25.17
CA ARG A 56 -18.26 -41.03 25.31
C ARG A 56 -19.09 -41.56 24.14
N GLU A 57 -20.18 -40.88 23.78
CA GLU A 57 -21.16 -41.43 22.84
C GLU A 57 -20.77 -41.17 21.39
N CYS A 58 -20.22 -40.00 21.08
CA CYS A 58 -20.02 -39.59 19.69
C CYS A 58 -18.55 -39.56 19.23
N ARG A 59 -17.57 -39.43 20.14
CA ARG A 59 -16.14 -39.40 19.75
C ARG A 59 -15.45 -40.72 20.01
N GLU A 60 -15.80 -41.37 21.11
CA GLU A 60 -15.33 -42.70 21.42
C GLU A 60 -16.16 -43.79 20.73
N GLU A 61 -17.45 -43.54 20.54
CA GLU A 61 -18.39 -44.42 19.84
C GLU A 61 -19.09 -43.72 18.66
N LYS A 62 -19.87 -44.48 17.89
CA LYS A 62 -20.69 -43.94 16.80
C LYS A 62 -22.10 -43.67 17.32
N CYS A 63 -22.45 -42.40 17.52
CA CYS A 63 -23.75 -42.02 18.07
C CYS A 63 -24.85 -41.86 17.01
N SER A 64 -26.11 -42.06 17.42
CA SER A 64 -27.30 -41.75 16.64
C SER A 64 -27.66 -40.25 16.73
N TYR A 65 -28.61 -39.80 15.91
CA TYR A 65 -29.08 -38.42 15.96
C TYR A 65 -29.81 -38.16 17.28
N GLU A 66 -30.55 -39.14 17.79
CA GLU A 66 -31.23 -39.07 19.08
C GLU A 66 -30.24 -38.91 20.24
N GLU A 67 -29.14 -39.67 20.25
CA GLU A 67 -28.08 -39.54 21.27
C GLU A 67 -27.38 -38.16 21.19
N ALA A 68 -27.08 -37.68 19.98
CA ALA A 68 -26.54 -36.33 19.79
C ALA A 68 -27.51 -35.23 20.30
N LYS A 69 -28.81 -35.43 20.13
CA LYS A 69 -29.85 -34.49 20.60
C LYS A 69 -29.94 -34.40 22.12
N GLU A 70 -29.57 -35.47 22.84
CA GLU A 70 -29.49 -35.45 24.31
C GLU A 70 -28.30 -34.61 24.82
N ILE A 71 -27.25 -34.49 24.01
CA ILE A 71 -26.06 -33.70 24.30
C ILE A 71 -26.27 -32.21 23.98
N PHE A 72 -26.86 -31.91 22.83
CA PHE A 72 -27.03 -30.54 22.33
C PHE A 72 -28.45 -30.00 22.59
N THR A 73 -28.56 -29.13 23.60
CA THR A 73 -29.85 -28.50 23.98
C THR A 73 -30.36 -27.48 22.96
N LEU A 74 -29.46 -26.86 22.19
CA LEU A 74 -29.80 -25.89 21.15
C LEU A 74 -29.87 -26.58 19.78
N HIS A 75 -31.00 -26.43 19.09
CA HIS A 75 -31.23 -27.03 17.77
C HIS A 75 -30.13 -26.66 16.75
N GLN A 76 -29.66 -25.41 16.74
CA GLN A 76 -28.61 -24.98 15.83
C GLN A 76 -27.26 -25.68 16.09
N GLN A 77 -26.89 -25.92 17.35
CA GLN A 77 -25.66 -26.62 17.71
C GLN A 77 -25.73 -28.10 17.35
N LEU A 78 -26.90 -28.72 17.55
CA LEU A 78 -27.16 -30.10 17.13
C LEU A 78 -26.99 -30.26 15.62
N GLU A 79 -27.63 -29.39 14.84
CA GLU A 79 -27.56 -29.43 13.38
C GLU A 79 -26.14 -29.18 12.85
N ASP A 80 -25.42 -28.21 13.42
CA ASP A 80 -24.03 -27.92 13.05
C ASP A 80 -23.10 -29.09 13.38
N PHE A 81 -23.27 -29.69 14.56
CA PHE A 81 -22.54 -30.90 14.95
C PHE A 81 -22.87 -32.06 14.01
N TRP A 82 -24.16 -32.36 13.79
CA TRP A 82 -24.60 -33.54 13.06
C TRP A 82 -24.17 -33.51 11.60
N ARG A 83 -24.23 -32.34 10.96
CA ARG A 83 -23.73 -32.15 9.58
C ARG A 83 -22.23 -32.38 9.49
N LEU A 84 -21.47 -31.89 10.47
CA LEU A 84 -20.02 -32.13 10.53
C LEU A 84 -19.70 -33.59 10.88
N TYR A 85 -20.53 -34.24 11.70
CA TYR A 85 -20.34 -35.61 12.17
C TYR A 85 -20.55 -36.63 11.05
N THR A 86 -21.65 -36.49 10.30
CA THR A 86 -22.07 -37.44 9.25
C THR A 86 -21.51 -37.12 7.86
N GLY A 87 -20.99 -35.90 7.64
CA GLY A 87 -20.44 -35.51 6.34
C GLY A 87 -19.20 -36.32 5.92
N VAL A 88 -18.62 -35.98 4.78
CA VAL A 88 -17.32 -36.54 4.35
C VAL A 88 -16.18 -35.84 5.10
N ASP A 89 -15.20 -36.60 5.61
CA ASP A 89 -13.99 -36.02 6.19
C ASP A 89 -12.92 -35.80 5.12
N HIS A 90 -12.90 -34.60 4.56
CA HIS A 90 -11.91 -34.21 3.57
C HIS A 90 -10.47 -34.15 4.12
N CYS A 91 -10.27 -34.10 5.45
CA CYS A 91 -8.95 -34.12 6.05
C CYS A 91 -8.26 -35.49 5.98
N LEU A 92 -9.01 -36.58 5.76
CA LEU A 92 -8.44 -37.94 5.60
C LEU A 92 -7.48 -38.03 4.41
N SER A 93 -7.72 -37.23 3.36
CA SER A 93 -6.84 -37.16 2.18
C SER A 93 -5.49 -36.48 2.44
N SER A 94 -5.22 -36.03 3.67
CA SER A 94 -4.05 -35.23 4.06
C SER A 94 -3.78 -34.06 3.10
N PRO A 95 -4.79 -33.18 2.88
CA PRO A 95 -4.68 -32.14 1.87
C PRO A 95 -3.72 -31.01 2.27
N CYS A 96 -3.52 -30.78 3.57
CA CYS A 96 -2.67 -29.72 4.10
C CYS A 96 -1.20 -30.13 4.07
N LYS A 97 -0.38 -29.41 3.31
CA LYS A 97 1.04 -29.69 3.10
C LYS A 97 1.93 -29.02 4.16
N ASN A 98 3.21 -29.40 4.18
CA ASN A 98 4.27 -28.74 4.97
C ASN A 98 4.03 -28.70 6.49
N GLY A 99 3.44 -29.76 7.07
CA GLY A 99 3.18 -29.85 8.51
C GLY A 99 2.02 -28.98 9.00
N ALA A 100 1.13 -28.56 8.10
CA ALA A 100 -0.06 -27.80 8.45
C ALA A 100 -1.15 -28.66 9.12
N THR A 101 -1.93 -28.05 10.01
CA THR A 101 -3.04 -28.72 10.70
C THR A 101 -4.31 -28.62 9.85
N CYS A 102 -4.93 -29.74 9.51
CA CYS A 102 -6.22 -29.78 8.83
C CYS A 102 -7.36 -29.69 9.85
N THR A 103 -8.29 -28.78 9.62
CA THR A 103 -9.52 -28.63 10.41
C THR A 103 -10.71 -28.85 9.50
N ARG A 104 -11.62 -29.72 9.94
CA ARG A 104 -12.82 -30.07 9.19
C ARG A 104 -13.83 -28.93 9.24
N HIS A 105 -14.44 -28.63 8.09
CA HIS A 105 -15.48 -27.61 7.96
C HIS A 105 -16.64 -28.17 7.10
N PHE A 106 -17.74 -27.42 7.03
CA PHE A 106 -18.95 -27.81 6.28
C PHE A 106 -18.59 -28.04 4.79
N ASP A 107 -18.79 -29.27 4.30
CA ASP A 107 -18.44 -29.75 2.94
C ASP A 107 -17.04 -29.38 2.43
N THR A 108 -16.10 -29.08 3.35
CA THR A 108 -14.76 -28.62 3.01
C THR A 108 -13.78 -28.81 4.16
N TYR A 109 -12.55 -28.33 3.98
CA TYR A 109 -11.54 -28.30 5.03
C TYR A 109 -10.80 -26.96 5.02
N VAL A 110 -10.23 -26.62 6.16
CA VAL A 110 -9.38 -25.44 6.32
C VAL A 110 -8.02 -25.89 6.83
N CYS A 111 -6.97 -25.48 6.13
CA CYS A 111 -5.59 -25.73 6.55
C CYS A 111 -5.05 -24.55 7.38
N LYS A 112 -4.60 -24.85 8.60
CA LYS A 112 -3.84 -23.91 9.43
C LYS A 112 -2.36 -24.05 9.12
N CYS A 113 -1.84 -23.13 8.30
CA CYS A 113 -0.47 -23.18 7.83
C CYS A 113 0.57 -22.79 8.90
N PRO A 114 1.75 -23.45 8.93
CA PRO A 114 2.88 -23.00 9.74
C PRO A 114 3.44 -21.64 9.27
N PRO A 115 4.23 -20.93 10.11
CA PRO A 115 4.68 -19.55 9.84
C PRO A 115 5.43 -19.33 8.52
N ARG A 116 5.93 -20.38 7.87
CA ARG A 116 6.68 -20.34 6.61
C ARG A 116 5.87 -20.77 5.38
N PHE A 117 4.56 -20.99 5.51
CA PHE A 117 3.74 -21.49 4.40
C PHE A 117 2.41 -20.73 4.29
N HIS A 118 1.82 -20.76 3.10
CA HIS A 118 0.51 -20.17 2.81
C HIS A 118 -0.17 -20.88 1.62
N GLY A 119 -1.40 -20.47 1.29
CA GLY A 119 -2.24 -21.12 0.29
C GLY A 119 -3.34 -21.95 0.95
N SER A 120 -4.35 -22.35 0.18
CA SER A 120 -5.48 -23.19 0.67
C SER A 120 -5.00 -24.55 1.18
N HIS A 121 -3.89 -25.06 0.63
CA HIS A 121 -3.28 -26.34 1.03
C HIS A 121 -1.94 -26.15 1.73
N CYS A 122 -1.55 -24.93 2.09
CA CYS A 122 -0.23 -24.62 2.67
C CYS A 122 0.95 -25.12 1.83
N ASP A 123 0.77 -25.26 0.53
CA ASP A 123 1.72 -25.77 -0.46
C ASP A 123 2.77 -24.72 -0.87
N LYS A 124 2.50 -23.43 -0.60
CA LYS A 124 3.36 -22.33 -1.04
C LYS A 124 4.25 -21.87 0.11
N ALA A 125 5.56 -21.93 -0.10
CA ALA A 125 6.51 -21.35 0.83
C ALA A 125 6.34 -19.83 0.89
N ARG A 126 6.17 -19.29 2.09
CA ARG A 126 6.42 -17.86 2.34
C ARG A 126 7.92 -17.67 2.17
N PRO A 127 8.37 -16.89 1.18
CA PRO A 127 9.79 -16.56 1.07
C PRO A 127 10.28 -16.09 2.43
N ALA A 128 11.45 -16.57 2.87
CA ALA A 128 12.06 -16.15 4.14
C ALA A 128 11.85 -14.64 4.30
N SER A 129 11.13 -14.26 5.34
CA SER A 129 10.58 -12.93 5.52
C SER A 129 11.70 -11.90 5.59
N LEU A 130 12.14 -11.39 4.44
CA LEU A 130 12.88 -10.14 4.32
C LEU A 130 12.04 -8.93 4.81
N GLY A 131 10.86 -9.21 5.40
CA GLY A 131 9.92 -8.27 5.98
C GLY A 131 9.48 -7.24 4.97
N CYS A 132 9.22 -6.03 5.45
CA CYS A 132 8.83 -4.92 4.61
C CYS A 132 9.95 -4.41 3.68
N ARG A 133 11.21 -4.86 3.87
CA ARG A 133 12.35 -4.39 3.04
C ARG A 133 12.31 -4.96 1.64
N TYR A 134 11.87 -6.20 1.47
CA TYR A 134 11.78 -6.85 0.16
C TYR A 134 10.36 -6.83 -0.36
N ARG A 135 10.16 -6.26 -1.56
CA ARG A 135 8.85 -6.15 -2.23
C ARG A 135 7.72 -5.65 -1.31
N ASN A 136 8.03 -4.73 -0.39
CA ASN A 136 7.07 -4.19 0.58
C ASN A 136 6.35 -5.27 1.42
N GLY A 137 7.02 -6.40 1.71
CA GLY A 137 6.40 -7.52 2.43
C GLY A 137 5.22 -8.18 1.70
N GLY A 138 5.07 -7.92 0.39
CA GLY A 138 3.92 -8.35 -0.40
C GLY A 138 2.70 -7.41 -0.32
N CYS A 139 2.70 -6.43 0.58
CA CYS A 139 1.55 -5.54 0.80
C CYS A 139 1.24 -4.67 -0.43
N GLU A 140 -0.04 -4.44 -0.71
CA GLU A 140 -0.49 -3.56 -1.79
C GLU A 140 -0.23 -2.08 -1.51
N HIS A 141 -0.51 -1.63 -0.29
CA HIS A 141 -0.19 -0.27 0.15
C HIS A 141 0.94 -0.29 1.17
N PHE A 142 0.64 -0.46 2.45
CA PHE A 142 1.62 -0.21 3.51
C PHE A 142 2.03 -1.49 4.22
N CYS A 143 3.30 -1.56 4.59
CA CYS A 143 3.88 -2.63 5.38
C CYS A 143 4.49 -2.07 6.66
N LYS A 144 4.12 -2.63 7.81
CA LYS A 144 4.69 -2.32 9.12
C LYS A 144 5.39 -3.56 9.69
N PRO A 145 6.72 -3.50 9.95
CA PRO A 145 7.42 -4.59 10.62
C PRO A 145 6.98 -4.68 12.08
N LEU A 146 6.92 -5.90 12.60
CA LEU A 146 6.57 -6.22 13.99
C LEU A 146 7.82 -6.72 14.76
N PRO A 147 7.83 -6.61 16.11
CA PRO A 147 9.00 -7.02 16.92
C PRO A 147 9.39 -8.49 16.76
N ASN A 148 8.42 -9.37 16.53
CA ASN A 148 8.61 -10.82 16.34
C ASN A 148 9.17 -11.20 14.95
N ARG A 149 9.81 -10.27 14.24
CA ARG A 149 10.32 -10.42 12.86
C ARG A 149 9.25 -10.70 11.79
N SER A 150 7.97 -10.61 12.14
CA SER A 150 6.86 -10.63 11.18
C SER A 150 6.51 -9.21 10.71
N HIS A 151 5.49 -9.08 9.87
CA HIS A 151 4.97 -7.78 9.42
C HIS A 151 3.47 -7.86 9.20
N VAL A 152 2.83 -6.70 9.20
CA VAL A 152 1.41 -6.55 8.89
C VAL A 152 1.22 -5.59 7.72
N CYS A 153 0.29 -5.92 6.84
CA CYS A 153 -0.16 -5.04 5.78
C CYS A 153 -1.34 -4.19 6.23
N PHE A 154 -1.41 -2.95 5.77
CA PHE A 154 -2.54 -2.05 5.99
C PHE A 154 -2.66 -1.07 4.82
N CYS A 155 -3.81 -0.39 4.73
CA CYS A 155 -4.20 0.36 3.53
C CYS A 155 -4.24 1.87 3.73
N ALA A 156 -4.18 2.62 2.63
CA ALA A 156 -4.45 4.05 2.58
C ALA A 156 -5.90 4.37 2.97
N PRO A 157 -6.20 5.60 3.43
CA PRO A 157 -7.58 6.04 3.67
C PRO A 157 -8.49 5.82 2.46
N GLY A 158 -9.73 5.40 2.69
CA GLY A 158 -10.68 5.00 1.64
C GLY A 158 -10.47 3.58 1.09
N TYR A 159 -9.59 2.78 1.70
CA TYR A 159 -9.36 1.37 1.35
C TYR A 159 -9.38 0.46 2.57
N ARG A 160 -9.92 -0.75 2.37
CA ARG A 160 -9.90 -1.85 3.34
C ARG A 160 -8.95 -2.97 2.94
N LEU A 161 -8.35 -3.62 3.93
CA LEU A 161 -7.49 -4.78 3.69
C LEU A 161 -8.35 -5.99 3.27
N HIS A 162 -7.93 -6.67 2.22
CA HIS A 162 -8.57 -7.89 1.74
C HIS A 162 -8.30 -9.07 2.71
N ARG A 163 -9.13 -10.12 2.62
CA ARG A 163 -9.05 -11.30 3.49
C ARG A 163 -7.74 -12.08 3.36
N ASP A 164 -7.03 -11.93 2.25
CA ASP A 164 -5.69 -12.49 2.07
C ASP A 164 -4.59 -11.78 2.90
N GLY A 165 -4.92 -10.67 3.56
CA GLY A 165 -4.00 -9.93 4.41
C GLY A 165 -2.93 -9.14 3.66
N SER A 166 -3.10 -8.88 2.36
CA SER A 166 -2.09 -8.20 1.53
C SER A 166 -2.65 -7.21 0.50
N PHE A 167 -3.82 -7.46 -0.08
CA PHE A 167 -4.45 -6.57 -1.06
C PHE A 167 -5.29 -5.48 -0.40
N CYS A 168 -5.44 -4.35 -1.07
CA CYS A 168 -6.22 -3.20 -0.61
C CYS A 168 -7.35 -2.91 -1.60
N LEU A 169 -8.59 -3.10 -1.15
CA LEU A 169 -9.78 -2.84 -1.93
C LEU A 169 -10.34 -1.46 -1.59
N PRO A 170 -10.74 -0.63 -2.57
CA PRO A 170 -11.47 0.60 -2.31
C PRO A 170 -12.72 0.30 -1.50
N GLU A 171 -12.93 1.07 -0.45
CA GLU A 171 -14.14 1.03 0.38
C GLU A 171 -15.09 2.18 -0.01
N GLU A 172 -14.53 3.29 -0.45
CA GLU A 172 -15.27 4.47 -0.89
C GLU A 172 -15.37 4.54 -2.43
N PRO A 173 -16.44 5.15 -2.97
CA PRO A 173 -16.58 5.36 -4.42
C PRO A 173 -15.39 6.13 -5.02
N VAL A 174 -14.84 7.09 -4.27
CA VAL A 174 -13.71 7.93 -4.67
C VAL A 174 -12.53 7.75 -3.72
N ALA A 175 -11.91 6.58 -3.77
CA ALA A 175 -10.71 6.30 -3.00
C ALA A 175 -9.50 7.12 -3.52
N CYS A 176 -8.62 7.53 -2.61
CA CYS A 176 -7.46 8.36 -2.96
C CYS A 176 -6.57 7.68 -4.01
N GLY A 177 -5.88 8.48 -4.83
CA GLY A 177 -4.85 7.99 -5.75
C GLY A 177 -5.35 7.03 -6.83
N ARG A 178 -6.67 6.91 -7.02
CA ARG A 178 -7.28 6.01 -8.01
C ARG A 178 -8.20 6.79 -8.95
N PRO A 179 -7.67 7.26 -10.10
CA PRO A 179 -8.48 7.88 -11.14
C PRO A 179 -9.58 6.92 -11.60
N GLN A 180 -10.80 7.44 -11.76
CA GLN A 180 -11.98 6.65 -12.18
C GLN A 180 -12.06 6.50 -13.70
N ILE A 181 -11.37 7.37 -14.44
CA ILE A 181 -11.31 7.33 -15.90
C ILE A 181 -10.09 6.49 -16.31
N HIS A 182 -10.36 5.30 -16.85
CA HIS A 182 -9.31 4.34 -17.22
C HIS A 182 -8.93 4.39 -18.71
N PHE A 183 -9.77 5.00 -19.54
CA PHE A 183 -9.47 5.14 -20.97
C PHE A 183 -8.64 6.40 -21.20
N ALA A 184 -7.41 6.22 -21.70
CA ALA A 184 -6.66 7.29 -22.33
C ALA A 184 -6.72 7.07 -23.84
N PRO A 185 -7.05 8.07 -24.66
CA PRO A 185 -6.68 8.02 -26.07
C PRO A 185 -5.17 7.78 -26.20
N ARG A 186 -4.73 7.14 -27.29
CA ARG A 186 -3.32 6.78 -27.51
C ARG A 186 -2.50 8.07 -27.71
N VAL A 187 -1.99 8.64 -26.61
CA VAL A 187 -1.15 9.83 -26.66
C VAL A 187 0.28 9.42 -27.00
N VAL A 188 0.71 9.71 -28.23
CA VAL A 188 2.10 9.60 -28.67
C VAL A 188 2.81 10.90 -28.27
N ASN A 189 3.99 10.80 -27.65
CA ASN A 189 4.87 11.91 -27.23
C ASN A 189 4.49 12.76 -26.01
N GLY A 190 3.35 12.51 -25.36
CA GLY A 190 3.07 12.89 -23.96
C GLY A 190 3.40 14.33 -23.57
N GLU A 191 2.47 15.24 -23.84
CA GLU A 191 2.45 16.60 -23.26
C GLU A 191 1.15 16.80 -22.48
N ASN A 192 -0.02 16.64 -23.13
CA ASN A 192 -1.32 16.81 -22.49
C ASN A 192 -1.66 15.65 -21.50
N CYS A 193 -2.08 15.99 -20.28
CA CYS A 193 -2.73 15.05 -19.37
C CYS A 193 -4.19 14.88 -19.78
N PRO A 194 -4.66 13.68 -20.19
CA PRO A 194 -6.07 13.52 -20.57
C PRO A 194 -7.02 13.92 -19.43
N LYS A 195 -8.16 14.52 -19.76
CA LYS A 195 -9.17 14.98 -18.77
C LYS A 195 -9.52 13.83 -17.80
N GLY A 196 -9.38 14.10 -16.49
CA GLY A 196 -9.63 13.13 -15.43
C GLY A 196 -8.49 12.15 -15.10
N HIS A 197 -7.34 12.23 -15.78
CA HIS A 197 -6.16 11.40 -15.48
C HIS A 197 -5.22 12.01 -14.44
N CYS A 198 -5.35 13.32 -14.19
CA CYS A 198 -4.63 14.06 -13.14
C CYS A 198 -5.64 14.69 -12.14
N PRO A 199 -6.59 13.93 -11.56
CA PRO A 199 -7.76 14.47 -10.86
C PRO A 199 -7.46 15.09 -9.48
N TRP A 200 -6.24 14.94 -8.97
CA TRP A 200 -5.75 15.60 -7.75
C TRP A 200 -5.12 16.96 -8.03
N GLN A 201 -4.95 17.34 -9.30
CA GLN A 201 -4.41 18.64 -9.67
C GLN A 201 -5.42 19.74 -9.29
N ALA A 202 -4.90 20.77 -8.64
CA ALA A 202 -5.65 21.99 -8.36
C ALA A 202 -4.91 23.21 -8.91
N LEU A 203 -5.68 24.25 -9.21
CA LEU A 203 -5.25 25.56 -9.65
C LEU A 203 -5.30 26.51 -8.45
N LEU A 204 -4.21 27.17 -8.11
CA LEU A 204 -4.17 28.23 -7.11
C LEU A 204 -4.11 29.60 -7.81
N THR A 205 -5.09 30.43 -7.49
CA THR A 205 -5.25 31.78 -8.04
C THR A 205 -5.22 32.82 -6.93
N GLU A 206 -4.63 33.97 -7.23
CA GLU A 206 -4.65 35.17 -6.40
C GLU A 206 -5.55 36.19 -7.10
N GLY A 207 -6.72 36.47 -6.52
CA GLY A 207 -7.77 37.17 -7.26
C GLY A 207 -8.26 36.35 -8.47
N ASN A 208 -7.95 36.84 -9.67
CA ASN A 208 -8.27 36.18 -10.95
C ASN A 208 -7.03 35.63 -11.67
N ASP A 209 -5.83 35.87 -11.15
CA ASP A 209 -4.60 35.49 -11.83
C ASP A 209 -4.10 34.13 -11.33
N PHE A 210 -3.89 33.21 -12.27
CA PHE A 210 -3.22 31.94 -12.01
C PHE A 210 -1.71 32.15 -11.83
N PHE A 211 -1.15 31.54 -10.79
CA PHE A 211 0.28 31.65 -10.53
C PHE A 211 0.94 30.38 -9.98
N CYS A 212 0.20 29.48 -9.33
CA CYS A 212 0.73 28.23 -8.78
C CYS A 212 -0.27 27.06 -8.94
N GLY A 213 0.26 25.84 -8.96
CA GLY A 213 -0.50 24.62 -8.75
C GLY A 213 -0.75 24.33 -7.27
N ALA A 214 -1.63 23.37 -7.03
CA ALA A 214 -1.89 22.80 -5.72
C ALA A 214 -2.37 21.33 -5.87
N VAL A 215 -2.50 20.62 -4.75
CA VAL A 215 -2.77 19.18 -4.71
C VAL A 215 -3.92 18.86 -3.76
N VAL A 216 -4.97 18.21 -4.26
CA VAL A 216 -6.12 17.80 -3.45
C VAL A 216 -5.74 16.65 -2.52
N LEU A 217 -5.84 16.86 -1.21
CA LEU A 217 -5.61 15.82 -0.19
C LEU A 217 -6.91 15.24 0.38
N SER A 218 -7.97 16.04 0.43
CA SER A 218 -9.32 15.65 0.82
C SER A 218 -10.34 16.61 0.20
N ASP A 219 -11.62 16.50 0.57
CA ASP A 219 -12.66 17.43 0.14
C ASP A 219 -12.51 18.85 0.73
N HIS A 220 -11.80 19.01 1.85
CA HIS A 220 -11.57 20.31 2.52
C HIS A 220 -10.12 20.79 2.51
N TRP A 221 -9.16 19.92 2.19
CA TRP A 221 -7.73 20.22 2.32
C TRP A 221 -6.97 20.07 1.02
N VAL A 222 -6.16 21.09 0.75
CA VAL A 222 -5.30 21.18 -0.43
C VAL A 222 -3.88 21.52 0.02
N LEU A 223 -2.88 20.91 -0.60
CA LEU A 223 -1.46 21.15 -0.35
C LEU A 223 -0.86 22.00 -1.48
N THR A 224 0.06 22.89 -1.16
CA THR A 224 0.83 23.65 -2.15
C THR A 224 2.23 23.96 -1.60
N ALA A 225 3.03 24.71 -2.34
CA ALA A 225 4.31 25.21 -1.87
C ALA A 225 4.12 26.45 -0.97
N ALA A 226 4.93 26.60 0.07
CA ALA A 226 4.83 27.73 0.99
C ALA A 226 5.11 29.07 0.28
N HIS A 227 6.06 29.10 -0.64
CA HIS A 227 6.40 30.31 -1.40
C HIS A 227 5.24 30.86 -2.23
N CYS A 228 4.27 30.03 -2.62
CA CYS A 228 3.09 30.47 -3.34
C CYS A 228 2.18 31.35 -2.47
N VAL A 229 2.19 31.12 -1.15
CA VAL A 229 1.24 31.74 -0.21
C VAL A 229 1.90 32.56 0.89
N TRP A 230 3.23 32.66 0.88
CA TRP A 230 4.03 33.33 1.90
C TRP A 230 3.63 34.81 2.06
N LYS A 231 3.37 35.22 3.31
CA LYS A 231 3.00 36.60 3.70
C LYS A 231 1.76 37.17 2.99
N LYS A 232 0.88 36.33 2.45
CA LYS A 232 -0.38 36.74 1.82
C LYS A 232 -1.58 36.33 2.67
N ASN A 233 -2.65 37.11 2.61
CA ASN A 233 -3.88 36.81 3.36
C ASN A 233 -4.65 35.65 2.72
N ALA A 234 -5.21 34.73 3.51
CA ALA A 234 -6.03 33.64 3.00
C ALA A 234 -7.18 34.10 2.08
N SER A 235 -7.75 35.28 2.33
CA SER A 235 -8.92 35.81 1.62
C SER A 235 -8.68 36.09 0.13
N VAL A 236 -7.43 36.27 -0.30
CA VAL A 236 -7.10 36.57 -1.70
C VAL A 236 -7.03 35.29 -2.56
N PHE A 237 -6.98 34.12 -1.93
CA PHE A 237 -6.75 32.86 -2.61
C PHE A 237 -8.03 32.12 -2.95
N ASN A 238 -8.08 31.61 -4.17
CA ASN A 238 -9.06 30.64 -4.60
C ASN A 238 -8.37 29.39 -5.15
N ILE A 239 -8.96 28.24 -4.83
CA ILE A 239 -8.63 26.95 -5.43
C ILE A 239 -9.69 26.59 -6.45
N THR A 240 -9.27 26.23 -7.67
CA THR A 240 -10.13 25.56 -8.65
C THR A 240 -9.66 24.12 -8.84
N VAL A 241 -10.57 23.16 -8.71
CA VAL A 241 -10.33 21.73 -8.99
C VAL A 241 -11.19 21.27 -10.16
N GLY A 242 -10.81 20.18 -10.83
CA GLY A 242 -11.58 19.62 -11.93
C GLY A 242 -11.46 20.39 -13.26
N ASP A 243 -10.60 21.41 -13.30
CA ASP A 243 -10.25 22.15 -14.51
C ASP A 243 -9.27 21.33 -15.38
N HIS A 244 -9.35 21.48 -16.69
CA HIS A 244 -8.47 20.82 -17.65
C HIS A 244 -7.96 21.77 -18.74
N ASP A 245 -8.83 22.59 -19.33
CA ASP A 245 -8.50 23.59 -20.33
C ASP A 245 -8.84 25.01 -19.86
N LEU A 246 -7.82 25.76 -19.43
CA LEU A 246 -7.95 27.11 -18.87
C LEU A 246 -8.55 28.14 -19.84
N SER A 247 -8.78 27.79 -21.11
CA SER A 247 -9.37 28.68 -22.10
C SER A 247 -10.90 28.60 -22.20
N LYS A 248 -11.54 27.66 -21.49
CA LYS A 248 -12.99 27.45 -21.51
C LYS A 248 -13.50 26.91 -20.18
N ASP A 249 -14.82 26.94 -19.99
CA ASP A 249 -15.49 26.23 -18.90
C ASP A 249 -15.77 24.78 -19.33
N ASP A 250 -15.08 23.84 -18.70
CA ASP A 250 -15.16 22.40 -18.88
C ASP A 250 -16.39 21.77 -18.18
N GLN A 251 -17.20 22.57 -17.47
CA GLN A 251 -18.35 22.20 -16.62
C GLN A 251 -18.00 21.27 -15.45
N THR A 252 -16.71 21.04 -15.19
CA THR A 252 -16.21 20.15 -14.14
C THR A 252 -15.51 20.92 -13.01
N GLU A 253 -15.32 22.22 -13.22
CA GLU A 253 -14.61 23.16 -12.37
C GLU A 253 -15.36 23.43 -11.08
N GLN A 254 -14.64 23.42 -9.98
CA GLN A 254 -15.16 23.78 -8.68
C GLN A 254 -14.23 24.78 -8.03
N LYS A 255 -14.60 26.07 -8.11
CA LYS A 255 -13.90 27.16 -7.43
C LYS A 255 -14.29 27.20 -5.95
N ARG A 256 -13.30 27.28 -5.06
CA ARG A 256 -13.46 27.36 -3.59
C ARG A 256 -12.53 28.41 -3.00
N ARG A 257 -13.07 29.22 -2.11
CA ARG A 257 -12.29 30.19 -1.33
C ARG A 257 -11.45 29.47 -0.28
N VAL A 258 -10.24 29.98 -0.05
CA VAL A 258 -9.39 29.56 1.06
C VAL A 258 -9.77 30.34 2.31
N VAL A 259 -9.96 29.63 3.43
CA VAL A 259 -10.27 30.26 4.75
C VAL A 259 -9.08 30.24 5.69
N LYS A 260 -8.11 29.34 5.46
CA LYS A 260 -6.92 29.25 6.29
C LYS A 260 -5.72 28.80 5.46
N VAL A 261 -4.59 29.46 5.71
CA VAL A 261 -3.28 29.12 5.17
C VAL A 261 -2.40 28.67 6.33
N LEU A 262 -1.85 27.47 6.25
CA LEU A 262 -0.95 26.89 7.24
C LEU A 262 0.39 26.64 6.56
N ILE A 263 1.37 27.51 6.82
CA ILE A 263 2.73 27.34 6.30
C ILE A 263 3.53 26.49 7.28
N HIS A 264 4.35 25.57 6.76
CA HIS A 264 5.22 24.77 7.60
C HIS A 264 6.19 25.67 8.39
N HIS A 265 6.28 25.47 9.71
CA HIS A 265 7.07 26.32 10.62
C HIS A 265 8.56 26.38 10.27
N GLY A 266 9.10 25.31 9.70
CA GLY A 266 10.48 25.23 9.23
C GLY A 266 10.74 25.81 7.83
N TYR A 267 9.75 26.44 7.19
CA TYR A 267 9.94 27.04 5.86
C TYR A 267 10.98 28.16 5.90
N ASN A 268 11.94 28.10 4.99
CA ASN A 268 13.00 29.09 4.85
C ASN A 268 12.97 29.69 3.45
N GLN A 269 12.65 30.99 3.35
CA GLN A 269 12.54 31.69 2.06
C GLN A 269 13.86 31.84 1.29
N THR A 270 15.01 31.69 1.96
CA THR A 270 16.33 31.83 1.32
C THR A 270 16.77 30.52 0.69
N SER A 271 16.62 29.40 1.43
CA SER A 271 17.03 28.07 0.96
C SER A 271 15.90 27.28 0.29
N TRP A 272 14.66 27.75 0.39
CA TRP A 272 13.46 27.03 -0.03
C TRP A 272 13.28 25.69 0.71
N ASP A 273 13.93 25.54 1.86
CA ASP A 273 13.78 24.35 2.68
C ASP A 273 12.41 24.33 3.37
N SER A 274 11.83 23.14 3.51
CA SER A 274 10.46 22.92 4.02
C SER A 274 9.39 23.78 3.32
N ASP A 275 9.53 23.96 2.00
CA ASP A 275 8.60 24.72 1.17
C ASP A 275 7.28 23.98 0.95
N LEU A 276 6.41 24.06 1.96
CA LEU A 276 5.13 23.35 2.04
C LEU A 276 4.09 24.17 2.80
N ALA A 277 2.87 24.23 2.28
CA ALA A 277 1.72 24.85 2.95
C ALA A 277 0.43 24.06 2.72
N LEU A 278 -0.45 24.06 3.72
CA LEU A 278 -1.80 23.52 3.66
C LEU A 278 -2.82 24.66 3.56
N LEU A 279 -3.84 24.45 2.74
CA LEU A 279 -4.93 25.38 2.51
C LEU A 279 -6.24 24.69 2.90
N LYS A 280 -6.98 25.30 3.83
CA LYS A 280 -8.32 24.86 4.21
C LYS A 280 -9.35 25.58 3.35
N LEU A 281 -10.21 24.81 2.69
CA LEU A 281 -11.28 25.34 1.85
C LEU A 281 -12.49 25.76 2.70
N HIS A 282 -13.19 26.82 2.28
CA HIS A 282 -14.40 27.27 2.95
C HIS A 282 -15.52 26.22 2.91
N ARG A 283 -15.70 25.58 1.74
CA ARG A 283 -16.71 24.57 1.48
C ARG A 283 -16.05 23.37 0.81
N PRO A 284 -16.56 22.15 1.03
CA PRO A 284 -15.98 20.97 0.41
C PRO A 284 -16.06 21.04 -1.12
N VAL A 285 -15.09 20.42 -1.78
CA VAL A 285 -15.19 20.05 -3.19
C VAL A 285 -15.95 18.73 -3.30
N LYS A 286 -16.76 18.58 -4.36
CA LYS A 286 -17.42 17.32 -4.66
C LYS A 286 -16.40 16.38 -5.29
N LEU A 287 -16.09 15.29 -4.60
CA LEU A 287 -15.21 14.24 -5.12
C LEU A 287 -15.93 13.45 -6.23
N GLY A 288 -15.19 13.01 -7.24
CA GLY A 288 -15.74 12.33 -8.40
C GLY A 288 -14.70 12.02 -9.48
N PRO A 289 -15.12 11.70 -10.72
CA PRO A 289 -14.21 11.29 -11.80
C PRO A 289 -13.12 12.31 -12.15
N TYR A 290 -13.37 13.60 -11.91
CA TYR A 290 -12.46 14.71 -12.22
C TYR A 290 -11.80 15.34 -10.99
N VAL A 291 -12.21 14.92 -9.78
CA VAL A 291 -11.68 15.41 -8.50
C VAL A 291 -11.49 14.23 -7.56
N VAL A 292 -10.27 13.73 -7.47
CA VAL A 292 -9.91 12.58 -6.62
C VAL A 292 -8.72 12.99 -5.77
N PRO A 293 -8.76 12.84 -4.44
CA PRO A 293 -7.61 13.17 -3.61
C PRO A 293 -6.43 12.26 -3.92
N ILE A 294 -5.20 12.74 -3.78
CA ILE A 294 -4.01 11.88 -3.91
C ILE A 294 -3.75 11.13 -2.60
N CYS A 295 -3.27 9.88 -2.67
CA CYS A 295 -2.88 9.17 -1.44
C CYS A 295 -1.55 9.70 -0.88
N LEU A 296 -1.47 9.76 0.45
CA LEU A 296 -0.22 9.94 1.18
C LEU A 296 0.33 8.58 1.63
N SER A 297 1.65 8.50 1.83
CA SER A 297 2.26 7.33 2.48
C SER A 297 2.01 7.36 3.98
N ALA A 298 1.81 6.22 4.63
CA ALA A 298 1.64 6.17 6.08
C ALA A 298 2.95 6.39 6.86
N ARG A 299 2.92 7.25 7.89
CA ARG A 299 4.05 7.52 8.83
C ARG A 299 4.62 6.26 9.46
N ASN A 300 3.75 5.37 9.91
CA ASN A 300 4.11 4.15 10.64
C ASN A 300 4.40 2.96 9.72
N SER A 301 5.00 3.21 8.55
CA SER A 301 5.33 2.20 7.56
C SER A 301 6.73 2.40 6.97
N THR A 302 7.28 1.36 6.34
CA THR A 302 8.50 1.51 5.54
C THR A 302 8.20 1.88 4.09
N PHE A 303 6.95 2.19 3.76
CA PHE A 303 6.48 2.32 2.37
C PHE A 303 7.14 3.46 1.61
N SER A 304 7.50 4.56 2.30
CA SER A 304 8.26 5.67 1.70
C SER A 304 9.59 5.21 1.11
N ARG A 305 10.21 4.15 1.66
CA ARG A 305 11.42 3.53 1.10
C ARG A 305 11.10 2.77 -0.18
N THR A 306 9.99 2.02 -0.21
CA THR A 306 9.51 1.33 -1.41
C THR A 306 9.24 2.32 -2.53
N LEU A 307 8.50 3.41 -2.26
CA LEU A 307 8.26 4.46 -3.25
C LEU A 307 9.57 5.10 -3.75
N ALA A 308 10.57 5.27 -2.87
CA ALA A 308 11.87 5.81 -3.27
C ALA A 308 12.68 4.89 -4.20
N THR A 309 12.37 3.59 -4.28
CA THR A 309 13.01 2.67 -5.24
C THR A 309 12.41 2.74 -6.65
N ILE A 310 11.24 3.35 -6.79
CA ILE A 310 10.58 3.50 -8.09
C ILE A 310 11.25 4.66 -8.81
N ARG A 311 11.86 4.35 -9.96
CA ARG A 311 12.64 5.34 -10.70
C ARG A 311 11.79 6.43 -11.33
N GLN A 312 10.56 6.14 -11.74
CA GLN A 312 9.73 7.09 -12.50
C GLN A 312 8.69 7.75 -11.61
N SER A 313 8.54 9.06 -11.74
CA SER A 313 7.47 9.85 -11.11
C SER A 313 6.85 10.79 -12.14
N THR A 314 5.58 11.13 -11.96
CA THR A 314 4.84 11.99 -12.88
C THR A 314 4.55 13.32 -12.20
N VAL A 315 4.90 14.41 -12.87
CA VAL A 315 4.51 15.77 -12.51
C VAL A 315 3.40 16.24 -13.44
N SER A 316 2.50 17.09 -12.94
CA SER A 316 1.45 17.73 -13.74
C SER A 316 1.28 19.20 -13.38
N GLY A 317 0.80 20.00 -14.34
CA GLY A 317 0.55 21.42 -14.15
C GLY A 317 0.29 22.18 -15.44
N TRP A 318 -0.03 23.48 -15.29
CA TRP A 318 -0.24 24.43 -16.39
C TRP A 318 0.91 25.45 -16.51
N GLY A 319 2.05 25.14 -15.91
CA GLY A 319 3.24 25.98 -15.97
C GLY A 319 3.72 26.24 -17.40
N ARG A 320 4.71 27.12 -17.50
CA ARG A 320 5.28 27.51 -18.79
C ARG A 320 5.90 26.30 -19.49
N GLN A 321 5.64 26.17 -20.78
CA GLN A 321 6.20 25.09 -21.60
C GLN A 321 7.69 25.31 -21.95
N SER A 322 8.21 26.50 -21.68
CA SER A 322 9.64 26.83 -21.78
C SER A 322 9.98 27.97 -20.82
N LEU A 323 11.26 28.20 -20.54
CA LEU A 323 11.72 29.22 -19.57
C LEU A 323 11.11 30.62 -19.80
N PHE A 324 10.87 30.97 -21.07
CA PHE A 324 10.26 32.24 -21.51
C PHE A 324 8.94 32.06 -22.26
N GLY A 325 8.36 30.85 -22.27
CA GLY A 325 7.11 30.54 -22.98
C GLY A 325 5.86 30.96 -22.22
N SER A 326 4.72 30.89 -22.90
CA SER A 326 3.40 31.02 -22.28
C SER A 326 3.09 29.83 -21.37
N THR A 327 2.18 30.03 -20.41
CA THR A 327 1.55 28.95 -19.67
C THR A 327 0.77 28.03 -20.62
N ALA A 328 0.71 26.74 -20.30
CA ALA A 328 -0.10 25.79 -21.05
C ALA A 328 -1.58 26.04 -20.77
N LYS A 329 -2.42 26.08 -21.81
CA LYS A 329 -3.88 26.17 -21.66
C LYS A 329 -4.47 24.85 -21.18
N ILE A 330 -4.00 23.75 -21.76
CA ILE A 330 -4.41 22.39 -21.41
C ILE A 330 -3.48 21.87 -20.32
N LEU A 331 -4.01 21.13 -19.34
CA LEU A 331 -3.23 20.51 -18.28
C LEU A 331 -2.17 19.57 -18.87
N GLN A 332 -0.92 19.78 -18.52
CA GLN A 332 0.20 18.97 -18.98
C GLN A 332 0.56 17.91 -17.93
N ARG A 333 1.20 16.82 -18.38
CA ARG A 333 1.90 15.88 -17.51
C ARG A 333 3.21 15.42 -18.11
N LEU A 334 4.16 15.15 -17.25
CA LEU A 334 5.48 14.69 -17.64
C LEU A 334 5.95 13.60 -16.68
N THR A 335 6.50 12.52 -17.23
CA THR A 335 7.12 11.46 -16.41
C THR A 335 8.63 11.65 -16.42
N LEU A 336 9.20 11.80 -15.23
CA LEU A 336 10.60 12.10 -14.98
C LEU A 336 11.23 11.03 -14.09
N PRO A 337 12.52 10.69 -14.31
CA PRO A 337 13.23 9.85 -13.39
C PRO A 337 13.58 10.63 -12.12
N ARG A 338 13.41 9.98 -10.98
CA ARG A 338 13.88 10.44 -9.67
C ARG A 338 15.40 10.32 -9.62
N VAL A 339 16.03 11.38 -9.12
CA VAL A 339 17.49 11.47 -8.99
C VAL A 339 17.87 11.32 -7.50
N PRO A 340 18.81 10.42 -7.16
CA PRO A 340 19.35 10.33 -5.80
C PRO A 340 19.92 11.67 -5.32
N LEU A 341 19.73 11.98 -4.04
CA LEU A 341 20.13 13.29 -3.47
C LEU A 341 21.63 13.61 -3.67
N GLN A 342 22.50 12.60 -3.54
CA GLN A 342 23.95 12.78 -3.72
C GLN A 342 24.28 13.13 -5.17
N GLU A 343 23.68 12.43 -6.14
CA GLU A 343 23.84 12.71 -7.57
C GLU A 343 23.29 14.10 -7.92
N CYS A 344 22.11 14.45 -7.39
CA CYS A 344 21.52 15.76 -7.62
C CYS A 344 22.43 16.90 -7.12
N ARG A 345 22.97 16.78 -5.90
CA ARG A 345 23.92 17.77 -5.35
C ARG A 345 25.20 17.86 -6.18
N LEU A 346 25.74 16.72 -6.59
CA LEU A 346 26.98 16.66 -7.37
C LEU A 346 26.84 17.34 -8.73
N HIS A 347 25.77 17.04 -9.47
CA HIS A 347 25.56 17.57 -10.81
C HIS A 347 25.15 19.05 -10.79
N THR A 348 24.20 19.42 -9.92
CA THR A 348 23.67 20.80 -9.89
C THR A 348 24.58 21.79 -9.17
N ARG A 349 25.46 21.30 -8.28
CA ARG A 349 26.24 22.10 -7.32
C ARG A 349 25.38 23.01 -6.43
N LEU A 350 24.09 22.69 -6.29
CA LEU A 350 23.15 23.41 -5.45
C LEU A 350 23.07 22.80 -4.06
N ASN A 351 22.73 23.63 -3.07
CA ASN A 351 22.52 23.16 -1.70
C ASN A 351 21.12 22.55 -1.52
N ILE A 352 20.96 21.31 -1.95
CA ILE A 352 19.70 20.55 -1.84
C ILE A 352 19.62 19.86 -0.48
N THR A 353 18.64 20.15 0.37
CA THR A 353 18.54 19.57 1.73
C THR A 353 17.98 18.12 1.71
N ARG A 354 17.92 17.46 2.87
CA ARG A 354 17.29 16.11 3.00
C ARG A 354 15.77 16.15 2.95
N ASN A 355 15.17 17.34 3.06
CA ASN A 355 13.75 17.59 2.92
C ASN A 355 13.32 17.85 1.48
N MET A 356 14.28 17.83 0.55
CA MET A 356 14.05 17.98 -0.87
C MET A 356 14.32 16.65 -1.59
N LEU A 357 13.80 16.53 -2.80
CA LEU A 357 14.13 15.48 -3.77
C LEU A 357 14.27 16.10 -5.15
N CYS A 358 15.02 15.44 -6.03
CA CYS A 358 15.17 15.87 -7.41
C CYS A 358 14.54 14.87 -8.38
N ALA A 359 13.97 15.36 -9.47
CA ALA A 359 13.52 14.55 -10.58
C ALA A 359 13.76 15.29 -11.89
N GLY A 360 14.22 14.59 -12.91
CA GLY A 360 14.58 15.20 -14.19
C GLY A 360 15.60 14.38 -14.96
N LEU A 361 15.79 14.72 -16.24
CA LEU A 361 16.79 14.08 -17.10
C LEU A 361 18.10 14.85 -17.04
N LYS A 362 19.23 14.15 -16.93
CA LYS A 362 20.55 14.79 -16.90
C LYS A 362 20.83 15.63 -18.15
N SER A 363 20.37 15.15 -19.31
CA SER A 363 20.46 15.85 -20.60
C SER A 363 19.62 17.13 -20.67
N GLY A 364 18.78 17.41 -19.66
CA GLY A 364 17.77 18.46 -19.73
C GLY A 364 16.65 18.11 -20.73
N GLY A 365 16.05 19.14 -21.31
CA GLY A 365 15.02 19.07 -22.34
C GLY A 365 13.59 18.91 -21.83
N ARG A 366 13.38 18.33 -20.63
CA ARG A 366 12.05 18.18 -20.02
C ARG A 366 12.12 18.39 -18.50
N ASP A 367 11.32 19.31 -17.97
CA ASP A 367 11.27 19.65 -16.55
C ASP A 367 9.95 20.36 -16.19
N ALA A 368 9.62 20.43 -14.90
CA ALA A 368 8.59 21.36 -14.41
C ALA A 368 9.14 22.80 -14.46
N CYS A 369 8.28 23.78 -14.68
CA CYS A 369 8.70 25.17 -14.84
C CYS A 369 7.82 26.16 -14.04
N LYS A 370 8.04 27.46 -14.24
CA LYS A 370 7.26 28.52 -13.59
C LYS A 370 5.76 28.31 -13.82
N GLY A 371 4.97 28.38 -12.76
CA GLY A 371 3.53 28.10 -12.76
C GLY A 371 3.17 26.67 -12.34
N ASP A 372 4.13 25.72 -12.38
CA ASP A 372 3.93 24.39 -11.81
C ASP A 372 4.18 24.34 -10.30
N SER A 373 4.78 25.39 -9.73
CA SER A 373 5.03 25.53 -8.28
C SER A 373 3.81 25.16 -7.44
N GLY A 374 4.00 24.33 -6.42
CA GLY A 374 2.91 23.80 -5.59
C GLY A 374 2.16 22.62 -6.20
N GLY A 375 2.41 22.29 -7.46
CA GLY A 375 1.84 21.14 -8.15
C GLY A 375 2.40 19.79 -7.66
N PRO A 376 1.74 18.68 -8.02
CA PRO A 376 2.05 17.35 -7.52
C PRO A 376 3.21 16.70 -8.29
N LEU A 377 4.11 16.02 -7.55
CA LEU A 377 4.92 14.94 -8.08
C LEU A 377 4.43 13.62 -7.48
N VAL A 378 3.87 12.76 -8.33
CA VAL A 378 3.23 11.51 -7.92
C VAL A 378 3.99 10.30 -8.42
N THR A 379 3.93 9.21 -7.66
CA THR A 379 4.53 7.93 -8.02
C THR A 379 3.47 6.85 -7.96
N ARG A 380 3.31 6.11 -9.07
CA ARG A 380 2.40 4.97 -9.12
C ARG A 380 3.03 3.74 -8.48
N TYR A 381 2.35 3.15 -7.51
CA TYR A 381 2.70 1.84 -6.98
C TYR A 381 1.52 0.89 -7.13
N LYS A 382 1.74 -0.23 -7.84
CA LYS A 382 0.67 -1.15 -8.24
C LYS A 382 -0.48 -0.39 -8.93
N LYS A 383 -1.65 -0.28 -8.30
CA LYS A 383 -2.87 0.34 -8.85
C LYS A 383 -3.16 1.73 -8.31
N THR A 384 -2.32 2.25 -7.41
CA THR A 384 -2.60 3.48 -6.65
C THR A 384 -1.47 4.49 -6.83
N TRP A 385 -1.82 5.75 -6.96
CA TRP A 385 -0.90 6.88 -7.04
C TRP A 385 -0.69 7.50 -5.67
N PHE A 386 0.57 7.78 -5.34
CA PHE A 386 0.96 8.39 -4.07
C PHE A 386 1.71 9.69 -4.33
N LEU A 387 1.43 10.71 -3.51
CA LEU A 387 2.18 11.96 -3.55
C LEU A 387 3.57 11.74 -2.95
N THR A 388 4.61 11.99 -3.73
CA THR A 388 6.01 11.82 -3.28
C THR A 388 6.74 13.15 -3.20
N GLY A 389 6.33 14.15 -3.98
CA GLY A 389 6.87 15.50 -3.91
C GLY A 389 5.85 16.59 -4.23
N VAL A 390 6.21 17.82 -3.89
CA VAL A 390 5.52 19.06 -4.31
C VAL A 390 6.52 19.92 -5.07
N VAL A 391 6.15 20.42 -6.26
CA VAL A 391 7.02 21.28 -7.08
C VAL A 391 7.38 22.52 -6.27
N SER A 392 8.68 22.81 -6.12
CA SER A 392 9.15 23.88 -5.25
C SER A 392 9.99 24.89 -6.03
N TRP A 393 11.15 24.49 -6.56
CA TRP A 393 12.03 25.42 -7.29
C TRP A 393 12.97 24.68 -8.26
N GLY A 394 13.72 25.45 -9.04
CA GLY A 394 14.74 24.97 -9.96
C GLY A 394 15.56 26.15 -10.49
N LYS A 395 16.80 25.90 -10.91
CA LYS A 395 17.62 26.92 -11.58
C LYS A 395 17.54 26.72 -13.10
N GLY A 396 16.68 27.53 -13.72
CA GLY A 396 16.22 27.31 -15.09
C GLY A 396 15.12 26.26 -15.16
N CYS A 397 14.67 25.96 -16.38
CA CYS A 397 13.74 24.88 -16.66
C CYS A 397 14.35 24.03 -17.78
N ALA A 398 14.42 22.72 -17.61
CA ALA A 398 14.89 21.78 -18.63
C ALA A 398 16.34 22.04 -19.13
N THR A 399 17.17 22.65 -18.29
CA THR A 399 18.58 22.90 -18.58
C THR A 399 19.44 21.66 -18.35
N GLU A 400 20.48 21.48 -19.16
CA GLU A 400 21.41 20.36 -18.99
C GLU A 400 22.09 20.43 -17.61
N ASN A 401 22.30 19.26 -16.98
CA ASN A 401 22.85 19.10 -15.63
C ASN A 401 22.02 19.76 -14.51
N MET A 402 20.79 20.17 -14.81
CA MET A 402 19.85 20.70 -13.84
C MET A 402 18.63 19.80 -13.73
N TYR A 403 18.02 19.80 -12.53
CA TYR A 403 16.84 19.01 -12.23
C TYR A 403 15.82 19.89 -11.53
N GLY A 404 14.54 19.57 -11.69
CA GLY A 404 13.49 20.10 -10.83
C GLY A 404 13.70 19.67 -9.39
N VAL A 405 13.54 20.61 -8.45
CA VAL A 405 13.64 20.38 -7.01
C VAL A 405 12.25 20.43 -6.40
N TYR A 406 11.94 19.39 -5.62
CA TYR A 406 10.61 19.17 -5.04
C TYR A 406 10.74 19.01 -3.54
N THR A 407 9.76 19.49 -2.78
CA THR A 407 9.64 19.21 -1.35
C THR A 407 9.32 17.73 -1.16
N LYS A 408 10.10 17.00 -0.36
CA LYS A 408 9.97 15.56 -0.12
C LYS A 408 8.88 15.27 0.91
N VAL A 409 7.66 15.05 0.43
CA VAL A 409 6.43 14.87 1.24
C VAL A 409 6.57 13.83 2.35
N SER A 410 7.32 12.75 2.13
CA SER A 410 7.51 11.70 3.15
C SER A 410 8.14 12.21 4.46
N ASN A 411 8.86 13.33 4.44
CA ASN A 411 9.45 13.93 5.64
C ASN A 411 8.45 14.79 6.42
N PHE A 412 7.32 15.16 5.81
CA PHE A 412 6.34 16.11 6.34
C PHE A 412 4.99 15.47 6.68
N LEU A 413 4.85 14.15 6.51
CA LEU A 413 3.61 13.42 6.76
C LEU A 413 3.02 13.70 8.15
N GLY A 414 3.89 13.80 9.18
CA GLY A 414 3.44 14.11 10.52
C GLY A 414 2.78 15.47 10.62
N TRP A 415 3.46 16.51 10.14
CA TRP A 415 2.89 17.85 10.10
C TRP A 415 1.61 17.91 9.27
N ILE A 416 1.55 17.22 8.11
CA ILE A 416 0.35 17.21 7.26
C ILE A 416 -0.85 16.61 8.02
N GLU A 417 -0.68 15.42 8.60
CA GLU A 417 -1.74 14.70 9.32
C GLU A 417 -2.18 15.46 10.58
N ASP A 418 -1.22 15.99 11.36
CA ASP A 418 -1.50 16.71 12.59
C ASP A 418 -2.29 18.02 12.28
N MET A 419 -1.93 18.74 11.22
CA MET A 419 -2.63 19.97 10.81
C MET A 419 -4.02 19.69 10.22
N MET A 420 -4.19 18.61 9.45
CA MET A 420 -5.50 18.25 8.89
C MET A 420 -6.51 17.77 9.94
N SER A 421 -6.03 17.24 11.07
CA SER A 421 -6.87 16.72 12.16
C SER A 421 -7.22 17.75 13.24
N THR A 422 -6.34 18.73 13.48
CA THR A 422 -6.47 19.68 14.60
C THR A 422 -7.31 20.92 14.26
N VAL A 423 -7.54 21.21 12.98
CA VAL A 423 -7.94 22.54 12.49
C VAL A 423 -9.25 22.57 11.74
#